data_AF-A0A7C8I7Q9-F1
#
_entry.id   AF-A0A7C8I7Q9-F1
#
_cell.length_a   1.000
_cell.length_b   1.000
_cell.length_c   1.000
_cell.angle_alpha   90.00
_cell.angle_beta   90.00
_cell.angle_gamma   90.00
#
_symmetry.space_group_name_H-M   'P 1'
#
loop_
_entity.id
_entity.type
_entity.pdbx_description
1 polymer ?
#
loop_
_entity_poly.entity_id
_entity_poly.type
_entity_poly.pdbx_seq_one_letter_code
_entity_poly.pdbx_strand_id
1 'polypeptide(L)'
;MKASLSFLADLPLYTEEKPYELWLPPDQLPEDIPVTNCHWVKHTDIQITDLRHSVLNAGLDTTGFKFLSDPLDFDLRGEHLLSTNPTETLARYLNSTADVVGEELGWGKKDLLWLEGTSSVE
;
A
#
# COMPACT_ATOMS: atom_id res chain seq x y z
N MET A 1 -0.37 -13.86 -18.18
CA MET A 1 1.09 -13.89 -17.89
C MET A 1 1.31 -14.80 -16.68
N LYS A 2 2.42 -15.53 -16.58
CA LYS A 2 2.72 -16.38 -15.41
C LYS A 2 3.89 -15.80 -14.63
N ALA A 3 3.85 -15.91 -13.31
CA ALA A 3 4.95 -15.52 -12.43
C ALA A 3 5.26 -16.59 -11.40
N SER A 4 6.42 -16.46 -10.77
CA SER A 4 6.78 -17.19 -9.57
C SER A 4 7.02 -16.17 -8.46
N LEU A 5 6.37 -16.37 -7.31
CA LEU A 5 6.48 -15.48 -6.16
C LEU A 5 6.86 -16.30 -4.92
N SER A 6 7.60 -15.67 -4.01
CA SER A 6 7.91 -16.25 -2.71
C SER A 6 7.08 -15.56 -1.65
N PHE A 7 6.45 -16.35 -0.79
CA PHE A 7 5.64 -15.88 0.33
C PHE A 7 6.24 -16.41 1.62
N LEU A 8 5.99 -15.70 2.71
CA LEU A 8 6.28 -16.25 4.02
C LEU A 8 5.42 -17.51 4.24
N ALA A 9 6.04 -18.57 4.73
CA ALA A 9 5.37 -19.82 5.04
C ALA A 9 4.31 -19.62 6.13
N ASP A 10 3.21 -20.35 6.05
CA ASP A 10 2.23 -20.40 7.14
C ASP A 10 2.67 -21.47 8.15
N LEU A 11 3.48 -21.08 9.13
CA LEU A 11 4.02 -21.97 10.16
C LEU A 11 3.33 -21.72 11.50
N PRO A 12 3.00 -22.78 12.29
CA PRO A 12 2.44 -22.61 13.63
C PRO A 12 3.31 -21.74 14.55
N LEU A 13 4.64 -21.79 14.38
CA LEU A 13 5.60 -20.94 15.10
C LEU A 13 5.21 -19.46 15.03
N TYR A 14 4.66 -18.98 13.91
CA TYR A 14 4.32 -17.58 13.73
C TYR A 14 3.13 -17.07 14.55
N THR A 15 2.42 -17.99 15.21
CA THR A 15 1.41 -17.63 16.20
C THR A 15 2.01 -17.30 17.57
N GLU A 16 3.17 -17.88 17.88
CA GLU A 16 3.89 -17.68 19.15
C GLU A 16 4.98 -16.61 19.01
N GLU A 17 5.67 -16.59 17.87
CA GLU A 17 6.79 -15.70 17.58
C GLU A 17 6.61 -15.00 16.22
N LYS A 18 6.66 -13.67 16.20
CA LYS A 18 6.50 -12.94 14.94
C LYS A 18 7.67 -13.22 13.98
N PRO A 19 7.42 -13.30 12.66
CA PRO A 19 8.49 -13.37 11.65
C PRO A 19 9.41 -12.15 11.74
N TYR A 20 10.72 -12.36 11.68
CA TYR A 20 11.72 -11.29 11.76
C TYR A 20 12.95 -11.56 10.89
N GLU A 21 13.67 -10.49 10.58
CA GLU A 21 15.00 -10.51 9.98
C GLU A 21 15.85 -9.40 10.60
N LEU A 22 17.04 -9.74 11.08
CA LEU A 22 17.97 -8.84 11.74
C LEU A 22 18.89 -8.20 10.71
N TRP A 23 18.79 -6.88 10.58
CA TRP A 23 19.62 -6.08 9.68
C TRP A 23 20.71 -5.35 10.49
N LEU A 24 21.66 -6.12 11.02
CA LEU A 24 22.79 -5.60 11.79
C LEU A 24 24.12 -5.88 11.06
N PRO A 25 25.15 -5.05 11.27
CA PRO A 25 26.51 -5.36 10.86
C PRO A 25 26.97 -6.74 11.40
N PRO A 26 27.80 -7.50 10.67
CA PRO A 26 28.21 -8.85 11.09
C PRO A 26 28.87 -8.92 12.47
N ASP A 27 29.58 -7.88 12.89
CA ASP A 27 30.25 -7.76 14.19
C ASP A 27 29.27 -7.46 15.35
N GLN A 28 28.01 -7.16 15.05
CA GLN A 28 26.95 -6.84 16.01
C GLN A 28 25.85 -7.90 16.05
N LEU A 29 25.97 -8.96 15.24
CA LEU A 29 25.01 -10.06 15.26
C LEU A 29 25.18 -10.89 16.54
N PRO A 30 24.10 -11.15 17.29
CA PRO A 30 24.15 -12.06 18.43
C PRO A 30 24.52 -13.47 17.95
N GLU A 31 25.47 -14.13 18.62
CA GLU A 31 25.89 -15.49 18.24
C GLU A 31 24.78 -16.53 18.47
N ASP A 32 23.94 -16.31 19.49
CA ASP A 32 22.92 -17.26 19.93
C ASP A 32 21.54 -17.05 19.28
N ILE A 33 21.35 -15.97 18.52
CA ILE A 33 20.06 -15.63 17.92
C ILE A 33 20.19 -15.75 16.40
N PRO A 34 19.37 -16.59 15.74
CA PRO A 34 19.40 -16.69 14.29
C PRO A 34 19.01 -15.34 13.67
N VAL A 35 19.70 -14.96 12.60
CA VAL A 35 19.50 -13.69 11.86
C VAL A 35 18.06 -13.55 11.39
N THR A 36 17.38 -14.65 11.09
CA THR A 36 15.97 -14.65 10.71
C THR A 36 15.30 -15.94 11.12
N ASN A 37 14.02 -15.87 11.50
CA ASN A 37 13.14 -17.03 11.61
C ASN A 37 12.17 -17.13 10.41
N CYS A 38 12.36 -16.31 9.36
CA CYS A 38 11.52 -16.31 8.16
C CYS A 38 11.80 -17.54 7.29
N HIS A 39 10.74 -18.30 7.04
CA HIS A 39 10.74 -19.42 6.10
C HIS A 39 9.93 -19.03 4.87
N TRP A 40 10.52 -19.16 3.69
CA TRP A 40 9.89 -18.76 2.44
C TRP A 40 9.41 -19.97 1.64
N VAL A 41 8.18 -19.91 1.14
CA VAL A 41 7.62 -20.89 0.21
C VAL A 41 7.51 -20.24 -1.17
N LYS A 42 8.04 -20.91 -2.18
CA LYS A 42 7.96 -20.47 -3.58
C LYS A 42 6.74 -21.09 -4.24
N HIS A 43 5.86 -20.24 -4.74
CA HIS A 43 4.73 -20.64 -5.58
C HIS A 43 5.04 -20.29 -7.03
N THR A 44 4.92 -21.27 -7.92
CA THR A 44 5.12 -21.11 -9.36
C THR A 44 3.79 -21.05 -10.10
N ASP A 45 3.84 -20.69 -11.38
CA ASP A 45 2.66 -20.71 -12.27
C ASP A 45 1.49 -19.81 -11.84
N ILE A 46 1.76 -18.78 -11.03
CA ILE A 46 0.75 -17.83 -10.58
C ILE A 46 0.23 -17.05 -11.79
N GLN A 47 -1.09 -17.10 -12.00
CA GLN A 47 -1.73 -16.37 -13.08
C GLN A 47 -1.82 -14.89 -12.72
N ILE A 48 -1.13 -14.05 -13.51
CA ILE A 48 -1.28 -12.61 -13.45
C ILE A 48 -2.27 -12.20 -14.54
N THR A 49 -3.34 -11.53 -14.11
CA THR A 49 -4.38 -10.97 -14.96
C THR A 49 -4.45 -9.47 -14.74
N ASP A 50 -4.49 -8.71 -15.82
CA ASP A 50 -4.76 -7.28 -15.76
C ASP A 50 -6.25 -7.04 -15.49
N LEU A 51 -6.55 -6.48 -14.31
CA LEU A 51 -7.92 -6.23 -13.90
C LEU A 51 -8.47 -4.88 -14.38
N ARG A 52 -7.62 -4.00 -14.93
CA ARG A 52 -8.05 -2.67 -15.40
C ARG A 52 -9.04 -2.73 -16.57
N HIS A 53 -9.04 -3.83 -17.31
CA HIS A 53 -9.92 -4.07 -18.45
C HIS A 53 -10.89 -5.23 -18.22
N SER A 54 -10.94 -5.77 -17.00
CA SER A 54 -11.78 -6.92 -16.67
C SER A 54 -13.20 -6.47 -16.34
N VAL A 55 -14.19 -7.27 -16.76
CA VAL A 55 -15.62 -7.10 -16.41
C VAL A 55 -15.91 -7.58 -14.97
N LEU A 56 -14.88 -8.01 -14.24
CA LEU A 56 -15.02 -8.38 -12.83
C LEU A 56 -15.34 -7.12 -12.03
N ASN A 57 -16.47 -7.15 -11.32
CA ASN A 57 -16.81 -6.18 -10.29
C ASN A 57 -15.83 -6.34 -9.11
N ALA A 58 -14.64 -5.77 -9.25
CA ALA A 58 -13.67 -5.66 -8.16
C ALA A 58 -14.25 -4.71 -7.11
N GLY A 59 -14.63 -5.27 -5.97
CA GLY A 59 -15.18 -4.56 -4.83
C GLY A 59 -14.40 -4.91 -3.57
N LEU A 60 -14.54 -4.07 -2.55
CA LEU A 60 -13.86 -4.29 -1.27
C LEU A 60 -14.17 -5.68 -0.68
N ASP A 61 -15.42 -6.13 -0.80
CA ASP A 61 -15.85 -7.43 -0.26
C ASP A 61 -15.33 -8.65 -1.04
N THR A 62 -14.99 -8.47 -2.32
CA THR A 62 -14.58 -9.58 -3.19
C THR A 62 -13.06 -9.67 -3.34
N THR A 63 -12.40 -8.53 -3.50
CA THR A 63 -10.97 -8.44 -3.81
C THR A 63 -10.16 -7.66 -2.79
N GLY A 64 -10.81 -7.08 -1.77
CA GLY A 64 -10.14 -6.22 -0.78
C GLY A 64 -9.78 -4.82 -1.30
N PHE A 65 -10.10 -4.52 -2.56
CA PHE A 65 -9.90 -3.23 -3.19
C PHE A 65 -11.04 -2.94 -4.19
N LYS A 66 -11.30 -1.67 -4.46
CA LYS A 66 -12.24 -1.18 -5.48
C LYS A 66 -11.54 -0.17 -6.37
N PHE A 67 -11.81 -0.20 -7.67
CA PHE A 67 -11.36 0.86 -8.58
C PHE A 67 -12.33 2.04 -8.54
N LEU A 68 -11.79 3.23 -8.26
CA LEU A 68 -12.49 4.50 -8.43
C LEU A 68 -11.90 5.19 -9.66
N SER A 69 -12.77 5.63 -10.57
CA SER A 69 -12.36 6.36 -11.76
C SER A 69 -12.69 7.84 -11.55
N ASP A 70 -11.66 8.67 -11.44
CA ASP A 70 -11.79 10.13 -11.40
C ASP A 70 -11.03 10.74 -12.59
N PRO A 71 -11.70 11.05 -13.71
CA PRO A 71 -11.05 11.65 -14.87
C PRO A 71 -10.64 13.09 -14.54
N LEU A 72 -9.33 13.32 -14.46
CA LEU A 72 -8.78 14.65 -14.22
C LEU A 72 -9.04 15.57 -15.42
N ASP A 73 -9.40 16.83 -15.14
CA ASP A 73 -9.57 17.89 -16.14
C ASP A 73 -8.29 18.75 -16.31
N PHE A 74 -7.16 18.29 -15.76
CA PHE A 74 -5.85 18.93 -15.85
C PHE A 74 -4.73 17.90 -16.09
N ASP A 75 -3.58 18.38 -16.59
CA ASP A 75 -2.40 17.55 -16.86
C ASP A 75 -1.57 17.32 -15.59
N LEU A 76 -1.66 16.11 -15.03
CA LEU A 76 -0.86 15.68 -13.88
C LEU A 76 0.35 14.85 -14.35
N ARG A 77 1.54 15.43 -14.25
CA ARG A 77 2.81 14.78 -14.60
C ARG A 77 3.54 14.27 -13.36
N GLY A 78 4.39 13.27 -13.53
CA GLY A 78 5.21 12.70 -12.46
C GLY A 78 6.06 13.75 -11.72
N GLU A 79 6.55 14.77 -12.43
CA GLU A 79 7.31 15.89 -11.84
C GLU A 79 6.50 16.66 -10.79
N HIS A 80 5.18 16.81 -10.96
CA HIS A 80 4.31 17.46 -9.98
C HIS A 80 4.18 16.64 -8.68
N LEU A 81 4.29 15.30 -8.78
CA LEU A 81 4.21 14.38 -7.63
C LEU A 81 5.52 14.30 -6.83
N LEU A 82 6.65 14.58 -7.49
CA LEU A 82 7.99 14.52 -6.89
C LEU A 82 8.47 15.86 -6.33
N SER A 83 7.69 16.92 -6.51
CA SER A 83 8.04 18.26 -6.01
C SER A 83 8.02 18.29 -4.48
N THR A 84 9.08 18.84 -3.89
CA THR A 84 9.16 19.07 -2.43
C THR A 84 8.26 20.21 -1.96
N ASN A 85 7.83 21.08 -2.88
CA ASN A 85 6.82 22.10 -2.62
C ASN A 85 5.50 21.70 -3.27
N PRO A 86 4.37 21.69 -2.54
CA PRO A 86 3.08 21.33 -3.11
C PRO A 86 2.71 22.33 -4.21
N THR A 87 2.63 21.83 -5.44
CA THR A 87 2.10 22.61 -6.56
C THR A 87 0.59 22.71 -6.44
N GLU A 88 0.00 23.78 -7.00
CA GLU A 88 -1.46 23.92 -7.09
C GLU A 88 -2.11 22.68 -7.75
N THR A 89 -1.46 22.14 -8.79
CA THR A 89 -1.87 20.91 -9.47
C THR A 89 -1.91 19.69 -8.55
N LEU A 90 -0.89 19.50 -7.70
CA LEU A 90 -0.85 18.41 -6.74
C LEU A 90 -1.93 18.58 -5.66
N ALA A 91 -2.07 19.78 -5.10
CA ALA A 91 -3.11 20.07 -4.11
C ALA A 91 -4.51 19.80 -4.66
N ARG A 92 -4.77 20.23 -5.91
CA ARG A 92 -6.03 19.97 -6.61
C ARG A 92 -6.30 18.47 -6.81
N TYR A 93 -5.29 17.70 -7.21
CA TYR A 93 -5.40 16.24 -7.35
C TYR A 93 -5.75 15.55 -6.02
N LEU A 94 -5.05 15.92 -4.94
CA LEU A 94 -5.29 15.35 -3.61
C LEU A 94 -6.68 15.67 -3.09
N ASN A 95 -7.14 16.91 -3.27
CA ASN A 95 -8.49 17.32 -2.87
C ASN A 95 -9.58 16.59 -3.67
N SER A 96 -9.42 16.45 -4.99
CA SER A 96 -10.35 15.67 -5.83
C SER A 96 -10.41 14.21 -5.37
N THR A 97 -9.24 13.61 -5.11
CA THR A 97 -9.15 12.22 -4.62
C THR A 97 -9.86 12.06 -3.27
N ALA A 98 -9.64 12.99 -2.34
CA ALA A 98 -10.28 12.97 -1.03
C ALA A 98 -11.81 13.09 -1.14
N ASP A 99 -12.32 13.96 -2.03
CA ASP A 99 -13.75 14.11 -2.29
C ASP A 99 -14.35 12.80 -2.86
N VAL A 100 -13.71 12.19 -3.88
CA VAL A 100 -14.17 10.94 -4.50
C VAL A 100 -14.18 9.76 -3.51
N VAL A 101 -13.12 9.63 -2.70
CA VAL A 101 -13.05 8.59 -1.66
C VAL A 101 -14.09 8.85 -0.56
N GLY A 102 -14.28 10.11 -0.17
CA GLY A 102 -15.28 10.51 0.81
C GLY A 102 -16.69 10.16 0.37
N GLU A 103 -17.05 10.45 -0.87
CA GLU A 103 -18.35 10.09 -1.46
C GLU A 103 -18.57 8.58 -1.49
N GLU A 104 -17.55 7.80 -1.90
CA GLU A 104 -17.62 6.34 -1.94
C GLU A 104 -17.82 5.72 -0.55
N LEU A 105 -17.13 6.25 0.47
CA LEU A 105 -17.19 5.75 1.84
C LEU A 105 -18.33 6.35 2.66
N GLY A 106 -19.08 7.30 2.10
CA GLY A 106 -20.13 8.04 2.80
C GLY A 106 -19.61 8.95 3.91
N TRP A 107 -18.35 9.40 3.84
CA TRP A 107 -17.76 10.36 4.77
C TRP A 107 -18.17 11.78 4.40
N GLY A 108 -18.59 12.58 5.39
CA GLY A 108 -18.78 14.00 5.18
C GLY A 108 -17.43 14.71 5.08
N LYS A 109 -17.34 15.85 4.37
CA LYS A 109 -16.11 16.67 4.29
C LYS A 109 -15.48 17.03 5.65
N LYS A 110 -16.23 16.93 6.75
CA LYS A 110 -15.73 17.14 8.12
C LYS A 110 -14.87 15.99 8.66
N ASP A 111 -15.02 14.78 8.13
CA ASP A 111 -14.35 13.58 8.67
C ASP A 111 -12.94 13.38 8.10
N LEU A 112 -12.60 14.06 7.00
CA LEU A 112 -11.29 14.03 6.36
C LEU A 112 -10.29 15.08 6.91
N LEU A 113 -10.76 16.03 7.73
CA LEU A 113 -9.93 17.09 8.34
C LEU A 113 -8.96 16.57 9.42
N TRP A 114 -9.07 15.30 9.83
CA TRP A 114 -8.15 14.68 10.81
C TRP A 114 -6.76 14.36 10.24
N LEU A 115 -6.54 14.50 8.93
CA LEU A 115 -5.24 14.31 8.30
C LEU A 115 -4.34 15.58 8.33
N GLU A 116 -4.89 16.75 8.63
CA GLU A 116 -4.12 18.01 8.70
C GLU A 116 -3.54 18.30 10.10
N GLY A 117 -3.72 17.40 11.07
CA GLY A 117 -3.53 17.68 12.49
C GLY A 117 -2.41 16.91 13.20
N THR A 118 -1.19 16.86 12.67
CA THR A 118 0.00 16.55 13.50
C THR A 118 1.23 17.34 13.06
N SER A 119 1.21 18.65 13.29
CA SER A 119 2.44 19.46 13.34
C SER A 119 2.26 20.61 14.33
N SER A 120 2.09 20.23 15.60
CA SER A 120 2.41 21.09 16.75
C SER A 120 3.49 20.35 17.54
N VAL A 121 4.75 20.58 17.21
CA VAL A 121 5.85 20.33 18.15
C VAL A 121 6.18 21.69 18.74
N GLU A 122 5.84 21.85 20.02
CA GLU A 122 6.30 22.96 20.86
C GLU A 122 7.82 22.97 21.01
#